data_AF-A0A7S9WRP0-F1
#
_entry.id   AF-A0A7S9WRP0-F1
#
_cell.length_a   1.000
_cell.length_b   1.000
_cell.length_c   1.000
_cell.angle_alpha   90.00
_cell.angle_beta   90.00
_cell.angle_gamma   90.00
#
_symmetry.space_group_name_H-M   'P 1'
#
loop_
_entity.id
_entity.type
_entity.pdbx_description
1 polymer ?
#
loop_
_entity_poly.entity_id
_entity_poly.type
_entity_poly.pdbx_seq_one_letter_code
_entity_poly.pdbx_strand_id
1 'polypeptide(L)'
;MIKKLLDEAIGELDELINLTMQDIANIKEAKHSSVDESVKKKNALVRAFEDTKRALDKELLRVSKESGTTTLANVLDDEVKSKLVLMRSKLEILHKVNKEYARHVVVVKEFFDSLSKKVFGTQVNEYGQDGSGTDNNFYKSRV
;
A
#
# COMPACT_ATOMS: atom_id res chain seq x y z
N MET A 1 -28.16 -13.13 -6.82
CA MET A 1 -27.51 -11.80 -6.96
C MET A 1 -26.31 -11.68 -6.02
N ILE A 2 -26.48 -11.90 -4.71
CA ILE A 2 -25.41 -11.95 -3.69
C ILE A 2 -24.23 -12.87 -4.08
N LYS A 3 -24.52 -14.09 -4.59
CA LYS A 3 -23.47 -15.04 -5.04
C LYS A 3 -22.56 -14.44 -6.12
N LYS A 4 -23.12 -13.72 -7.10
CA LYS A 4 -22.35 -13.09 -8.19
C LYS A 4 -21.46 -11.97 -7.67
N LEU A 5 -22.00 -11.12 -6.78
CA LEU A 5 -21.24 -10.03 -6.15
C LEU A 5 -20.09 -10.57 -5.29
N LEU A 6 -20.28 -11.70 -4.63
CA LEU A 6 -19.22 -12.37 -3.87
C LEU A 6 -18.14 -12.96 -4.78
N ASP A 7 -18.53 -13.62 -5.87
CA ASP A 7 -17.56 -14.18 -6.82
C ASP A 7 -16.74 -13.06 -7.49
N GLU A 8 -17.38 -11.95 -7.82
CA GLU A 8 -16.75 -10.76 -8.39
C GLU A 8 -15.77 -10.12 -7.40
N ALA A 9 -16.19 -9.90 -6.14
CA ALA A 9 -15.33 -9.38 -5.09
C ALA A 9 -14.13 -10.31 -4.77
N ILE A 10 -14.33 -11.63 -4.80
CA ILE A 10 -13.25 -12.61 -4.61
C ILE A 10 -12.26 -12.54 -5.78
N GLY A 11 -12.76 -12.43 -7.01
CA GLY A 11 -11.93 -12.28 -8.21
C GLY A 11 -11.08 -11.01 -8.18
N GLU A 12 -11.68 -9.87 -7.82
CA GLU A 12 -10.97 -8.59 -7.68
C GLU A 12 -9.87 -8.66 -6.61
N LEU A 13 -10.14 -9.33 -5.48
CA LEU A 13 -9.14 -9.54 -4.43
C LEU A 13 -8.00 -10.44 -4.90
N ASP A 14 -8.29 -11.50 -5.64
CA ASP A 14 -7.26 -12.40 -6.19
C ASP A 14 -6.37 -11.69 -7.21
N GLU A 15 -6.96 -10.85 -8.07
CA GLU A 15 -6.20 -10.04 -9.01
C GLU A 15 -5.31 -9.02 -8.30
N LEU A 16 -5.82 -8.38 -7.25
CA LEU A 16 -5.06 -7.42 -6.44
C LEU A 16 -3.91 -8.09 -5.67
N ILE A 17 -4.12 -9.31 -5.14
CA ILE A 17 -3.07 -10.12 -4.52
C ILE A 17 -1.99 -10.46 -5.55
N ASN A 18 -2.39 -10.94 -6.73
CA ASN A 18 -1.46 -11.33 -7.80
C ASN A 18 -0.62 -10.15 -8.28
N LEU A 19 -1.22 -8.99 -8.51
CA LEU A 19 -0.49 -7.76 -8.87
C LEU A 19 0.50 -7.36 -7.78
N THR A 20 0.10 -7.43 -6.51
CA THR A 20 0.99 -7.08 -5.40
C THR A 20 2.15 -8.07 -5.27
N MET A 21 1.93 -9.37 -5.51
CA MET A 21 2.99 -10.37 -5.55
C MET A 21 3.95 -10.16 -6.74
N GLN A 22 3.41 -9.81 -7.91
CA GLN A 22 4.23 -9.45 -9.08
C GLN A 22 5.08 -8.21 -8.80
N ASP A 23 4.53 -7.20 -8.12
CA ASP A 23 5.31 -6.02 -7.75
C ASP A 23 6.44 -6.36 -6.78
N ILE A 24 6.21 -7.26 -5.81
CA ILE A 24 7.28 -7.77 -4.94
C ILE A 24 8.36 -8.48 -5.76
N ALA A 25 7.98 -9.30 -6.75
CA ALA A 25 8.94 -9.98 -7.62
C ALA A 25 9.73 -8.98 -8.47
N ASN A 26 9.05 -8.00 -9.08
CA ASN A 26 9.67 -6.94 -9.87
C ASN A 26 10.64 -6.09 -9.04
N ILE A 27 10.31 -5.79 -7.77
CA ILE A 27 11.23 -5.12 -6.85
C ILE A 27 12.50 -5.96 -6.65
N LYS A 28 12.36 -7.27 -6.42
CA LYS A 28 13.52 -8.17 -6.25
C LYS A 28 14.39 -8.27 -7.51
N GLU A 29 13.77 -8.18 -8.69
CA GLU A 29 14.47 -8.19 -9.98
C GLU A 29 14.94 -6.79 -10.44
N ALA A 30 14.77 -5.74 -9.63
CA ALA A 30 15.07 -4.35 -9.96
C ALA A 30 14.35 -3.82 -11.22
N LYS A 31 13.16 -4.36 -11.55
CA LYS A 31 12.32 -3.94 -12.67
C LYS A 31 11.33 -2.86 -12.23
N HIS A 32 11.76 -1.59 -12.25
CA HIS A 32 10.95 -0.47 -11.76
C HIS A 32 10.08 0.22 -12.83
N SER A 33 10.23 -0.14 -14.11
CA SER A 33 9.54 0.52 -15.23
C SER A 33 8.01 0.31 -15.25
N SER A 34 7.50 -0.71 -14.56
CA SER A 34 6.07 -1.05 -14.54
C SER A 34 5.34 -0.62 -13.27
N VAL A 35 6.00 0.07 -12.34
CA VAL A 35 5.44 0.41 -11.03
C VAL A 35 4.24 1.36 -11.17
N ASP A 36 4.35 2.41 -11.99
CA ASP A 36 3.26 3.39 -12.17
C ASP A 36 1.99 2.78 -12.76
N GLU A 37 2.14 1.92 -13.77
CA GLU A 37 1.00 1.21 -14.38
C GLU A 37 0.38 0.19 -13.41
N SER A 38 1.21 -0.49 -12.63
CA SER A 38 0.73 -1.38 -11.57
C SER A 38 -0.06 -0.61 -10.49
N VAL A 39 0.45 0.55 -10.04
CA VAL A 39 -0.25 1.40 -9.06
C VAL A 39 -1.60 1.86 -9.58
N LYS A 40 -1.69 2.31 -10.85
CA LYS A 40 -2.97 2.70 -11.46
C LYS A 40 -3.96 1.54 -11.49
N LYS A 41 -3.54 0.36 -11.93
CA LYS A 41 -4.39 -0.85 -11.98
C LYS A 41 -4.87 -1.26 -10.60
N LYS A 42 -3.98 -1.29 -9.61
CA LYS A 42 -4.36 -1.61 -8.22
C LYS A 42 -5.35 -0.61 -7.65
N ASN A 43 -5.17 0.68 -7.89
CA ASN A 43 -6.13 1.70 -7.44
C ASN A 43 -7.51 1.56 -8.11
N ALA A 44 -7.55 1.17 -9.38
CA ALA A 44 -8.81 0.89 -10.07
C ALA A 44 -9.52 -0.35 -9.47
N LEU A 45 -8.76 -1.43 -9.22
CA LEU A 45 -9.28 -2.66 -8.60
C LEU A 45 -9.77 -2.42 -7.16
N VAL A 46 -9.09 -1.60 -6.37
CA VAL A 46 -9.54 -1.23 -5.02
C VAL A 46 -10.88 -0.50 -5.07
N ARG A 47 -11.05 0.43 -6.01
CA ARG A 47 -12.34 1.13 -6.19
C ARG A 47 -13.45 0.18 -6.62
N ALA A 48 -13.17 -0.70 -7.59
CA ALA A 48 -14.12 -1.71 -8.04
C ALA A 48 -14.56 -2.61 -6.87
N PHE A 49 -13.61 -3.07 -6.06
CA PHE A 49 -13.89 -3.84 -4.85
C PHE A 49 -14.72 -3.09 -3.81
N GLU A 50 -14.44 -1.80 -3.57
CA GLU A 50 -15.24 -0.98 -2.66
C GLU A 50 -16.69 -0.83 -3.15
N ASP A 51 -16.89 -0.66 -4.45
CA ASP A 51 -18.21 -0.56 -5.08
C ASP A 51 -18.97 -1.89 -5.00
N THR A 52 -18.30 -3.00 -5.32
CA THR A 52 -18.84 -4.37 -5.20
C THR A 52 -19.20 -4.69 -3.75
N LYS A 53 -18.36 -4.29 -2.79
CA LYS A 53 -18.65 -4.42 -1.35
C LYS A 53 -19.87 -3.60 -0.93
N ARG A 54 -19.99 -2.36 -1.38
CA ARG A 54 -21.17 -1.52 -1.09
C ARG A 54 -22.45 -2.13 -1.67
N ALA A 55 -22.38 -2.66 -2.88
CA ALA A 55 -23.50 -3.36 -3.51
C ALA A 55 -23.90 -4.62 -2.72
N LEU A 56 -22.91 -5.39 -2.27
CA LEU A 56 -23.11 -6.57 -1.42
C LEU A 56 -23.75 -6.20 -0.07
N ASP A 57 -23.25 -5.18 0.61
CA ASP A 57 -23.79 -4.70 1.89
C ASP A 57 -25.25 -4.23 1.73
N LYS A 58 -25.55 -3.51 0.65
CA LYS A 58 -26.92 -3.05 0.34
C LYS A 58 -27.87 -4.24 0.11
N GLU A 59 -27.41 -5.26 -0.59
CA GLU A 59 -28.21 -6.44 -0.88
C GLU A 59 -28.39 -7.32 0.37
N LEU A 60 -27.38 -7.44 1.23
CA LEU A 60 -27.49 -8.10 2.53
C LEU A 60 -28.49 -7.38 3.46
N LEU A 61 -28.47 -6.04 3.48
CA LEU A 61 -29.45 -5.24 4.23
C LEU A 61 -30.87 -5.38 3.67
N ARG A 62 -31.03 -5.49 2.34
CA ARG A 62 -32.33 -5.75 1.71
C ARG A 62 -32.88 -7.11 2.17
N VAL A 63 -32.06 -8.15 2.09
CA VAL A 63 -32.42 -9.50 2.55
C VAL A 63 -32.74 -9.51 4.04
N SER A 64 -32.01 -8.75 4.88
CA SER A 64 -32.31 -8.66 6.33
C SER A 64 -33.65 -8.00 6.63
N LYS A 65 -34.03 -6.97 5.86
CA LYS A 65 -35.29 -6.25 6.04
C LYS A 65 -36.48 -7.08 5.57
N GLU A 66 -36.32 -7.86 4.51
CA GLU A 66 -37.37 -8.76 3.98
C GLU A 66 -37.62 -9.97 4.89
N SER A 67 -36.63 -10.38 5.67
CA SER A 67 -36.71 -11.60 6.50
C SER A 67 -37.21 -11.37 7.93
N GLY A 68 -37.55 -10.13 8.30
CA GLY A 68 -38.44 -9.70 9.41
C GLY A 68 -38.03 -10.07 10.86
N THR A 69 -37.67 -11.33 11.10
CA THR A 69 -37.42 -11.95 12.41
C THR A 69 -36.41 -13.11 12.35
N THR A 70 -35.95 -13.52 11.17
CA THR A 70 -35.02 -14.65 11.03
C THR A 70 -33.58 -14.15 10.94
N THR A 71 -32.66 -14.71 11.74
CA THR A 71 -31.24 -14.36 11.72
C THR A 71 -30.70 -14.47 10.29
N LEU A 72 -29.94 -13.49 9.80
CA LEU A 72 -29.37 -13.47 8.44
C LEU A 72 -28.66 -14.80 8.07
N ALA A 73 -28.05 -15.44 9.08
CA ALA A 73 -27.40 -16.74 8.95
C ALA A 73 -28.35 -17.90 8.58
N ASN A 74 -29.64 -17.80 8.85
CA ASN A 74 -30.64 -18.80 8.48
C ASN A 74 -31.28 -18.51 7.10
N VAL A 75 -31.13 -17.28 6.61
CA VAL A 75 -31.66 -16.83 5.31
C VAL A 75 -30.63 -17.03 4.19
N LEU A 76 -29.35 -17.00 4.54
CA LEU A 76 -28.25 -17.21 3.59
C LEU A 76 -27.92 -18.69 3.45
N ASP A 77 -27.88 -19.18 2.20
CA ASP A 77 -27.39 -20.52 1.84
C ASP A 77 -25.97 -20.75 2.38
N ASP A 78 -25.65 -22.00 2.70
CA ASP A 78 -24.31 -22.38 3.18
C ASP A 78 -23.20 -22.07 2.16
N GLU A 79 -23.52 -22.06 0.87
CA GLU A 79 -22.61 -21.61 -0.19
C GLU A 79 -22.24 -20.12 -0.05
N VAL A 80 -23.21 -19.27 0.29
CA VAL A 80 -22.98 -17.83 0.49
C VAL A 80 -22.13 -17.58 1.73
N LYS A 81 -22.37 -18.33 2.80
CA LYS A 81 -21.53 -18.29 4.01
C LYS A 81 -20.10 -18.72 3.70
N SER A 82 -19.92 -19.80 2.94
CA SER A 82 -18.60 -20.27 2.52
C SER A 82 -17.85 -19.20 1.71
N LYS A 83 -18.52 -18.55 0.75
CA LYS A 83 -17.94 -17.46 -0.04
C LYS A 83 -17.59 -16.23 0.81
N LEU A 84 -18.39 -15.87 1.80
CA LEU A 84 -18.07 -14.80 2.74
C LEU A 84 -16.82 -15.11 3.58
N VAL A 85 -16.68 -16.36 4.06
CA VAL A 85 -15.48 -16.81 4.76
C VAL A 85 -14.25 -16.76 3.84
N LEU A 86 -14.41 -17.19 2.59
CA LEU A 86 -13.34 -17.13 1.59
C LEU A 86 -12.91 -15.70 1.31
N MET A 87 -13.85 -14.78 1.09
CA MET A 87 -13.59 -13.35 0.90
C MET A 87 -12.82 -12.76 2.09
N ARG A 88 -13.19 -13.12 3.32
CA ARG A 88 -12.46 -12.70 4.53
C ARG A 88 -11.02 -13.21 4.52
N SER A 89 -10.82 -14.48 4.20
CA SER A 89 -9.48 -15.07 4.12
C SER A 89 -8.61 -14.39 3.05
N LYS A 90 -9.19 -14.05 1.89
CA LYS A 90 -8.49 -13.32 0.82
C LYS A 90 -8.08 -11.91 1.26
N LEU A 91 -8.93 -11.20 2.01
CA LEU A 91 -8.57 -9.91 2.60
C LEU A 91 -7.39 -10.01 3.59
N GLU A 92 -7.38 -11.05 4.42
CA GLU A 92 -6.27 -11.31 5.36
C GLU A 92 -4.95 -11.58 4.59
N ILE A 93 -5.02 -12.36 3.50
CA ILE A 93 -3.88 -12.62 2.61
C ILE A 93 -3.40 -11.32 1.95
N LEU A 94 -4.31 -10.54 1.37
CA LEU A 94 -3.99 -9.26 0.74
C LEU A 94 -3.29 -8.33 1.73
N HIS A 95 -3.79 -8.22 2.96
CA HIS A 95 -3.16 -7.42 4.01
C HIS A 95 -1.73 -7.89 4.31
N LYS A 96 -1.50 -9.21 4.42
CA LYS A 96 -0.16 -9.78 4.66
C LYS A 96 0.79 -9.48 3.49
N VAL A 97 0.35 -9.71 2.25
CA VAL A 97 1.16 -9.48 1.04
C VAL A 97 1.48 -8.00 0.88
N ASN A 98 0.51 -7.10 1.12
CA ASN A 98 0.72 -5.66 1.03
C ASN A 98 1.70 -5.16 2.12
N LYS A 99 1.65 -5.74 3.33
CA LYS A 99 2.64 -5.47 4.38
C LYS A 99 4.05 -5.90 3.96
N GLU A 100 4.18 -7.01 3.25
CA GLU A 100 5.46 -7.44 2.68
C GLU A 100 5.94 -6.51 1.58
N TYR A 101 5.07 -6.13 0.65
CA TYR A 101 5.38 -5.15 -0.39
C TYR A 101 5.91 -3.84 0.20
N ALA A 102 5.22 -3.27 1.19
CA ALA A 102 5.64 -2.05 1.87
C ALA A 102 7.05 -2.18 2.49
N ARG A 103 7.38 -3.32 3.11
CA ARG A 103 8.73 -3.57 3.64
C ARG A 103 9.79 -3.55 2.53
N HIS A 104 9.54 -4.21 1.40
CA HIS A 104 10.49 -4.22 0.28
C HIS A 104 10.70 -2.82 -0.29
N VAL A 105 9.64 -2.03 -0.44
CA VAL A 105 9.73 -0.64 -0.91
C VAL A 105 10.58 0.22 0.03
N VAL A 106 10.40 0.07 1.35
CA VAL A 106 11.21 0.81 2.34
C VAL A 106 12.68 0.41 2.28
N VAL A 107 12.99 -0.89 2.22
CA VAL A 107 14.37 -1.38 2.12
C VAL A 107 15.06 -0.87 0.85
N VAL A 108 14.36 -0.86 -0.28
CA VAL A 108 14.91 -0.32 -1.54
C VAL A 108 15.16 1.18 -1.42
N LYS A 109 14.24 1.94 -0.82
CA LYS A 109 14.45 3.37 -0.55
C LYS A 109 15.68 3.60 0.32
N GLU A 110 15.80 2.89 1.45
CA GLU A 110 16.96 3.00 2.35
C GLU A 110 18.28 2.63 1.67
N PHE A 111 18.26 1.60 0.81
CA PHE A 111 19.41 1.23 0.01
C PHE A 111 19.81 2.36 -0.95
N PHE A 112 18.87 2.92 -1.71
CA PHE A 112 19.13 4.05 -2.60
C PHE A 112 19.58 5.30 -1.85
N ASP A 113 18.99 5.60 -0.69
CA ASP A 113 19.39 6.72 0.16
C ASP A 113 20.83 6.52 0.68
N SER A 114 21.17 5.30 1.13
CA SER A 114 22.53 4.96 1.58
C SER A 114 23.56 4.99 0.46
N LEU A 115 23.19 4.52 -0.74
CA LEU A 115 24.02 4.60 -1.94
C LEU A 115 24.23 6.04 -2.34
N SER A 116 23.17 6.85 -2.39
CA SER A 116 23.24 8.27 -2.73
C SER A 116 24.14 9.02 -1.74
N LYS A 117 23.97 8.75 -0.44
CA LYS A 117 24.84 9.32 0.61
C LYS A 117 26.31 8.92 0.45
N LYS A 118 26.58 7.70 -0.02
CA LYS A 118 27.94 7.18 -0.23
C LYS A 118 28.58 7.64 -1.54
N VAL A 119 27.81 7.75 -2.61
CA VAL A 119 28.25 8.14 -3.96
C VAL A 119 28.42 9.64 -4.06
N PHE A 120 27.44 10.41 -3.57
CA PHE A 120 27.49 11.87 -3.63
C PHE A 120 28.21 12.47 -2.42
N GLY A 121 28.44 11.68 -1.36
CA GLY A 121 28.93 12.16 -0.09
C GLY A 121 27.92 13.12 0.53
N THR A 122 27.74 13.07 1.84
CA THR A 122 27.32 14.32 2.48
C THR A 122 28.52 15.25 2.38
N GLN A 123 28.62 16.05 1.30
CA GLN A 123 29.31 17.33 1.40
C GLN A 123 28.44 18.17 2.35
N VAL A 124 28.58 17.91 3.65
CA VAL A 124 28.45 18.98 4.62
C VAL A 124 29.55 19.92 4.19
N ASN A 125 29.17 21.02 3.54
CA ASN A 125 30.07 22.10 3.21
C ASN A 125 30.58 22.68 4.54
N GLU A 126 31.61 22.05 5.09
CA GLU A 126 32.48 22.58 6.13
C GLU A 126 33.49 23.48 5.42
N TYR A 127 32.97 24.54 4.78
CA TYR A 127 33.74 25.69 4.32
C TYR A 127 33.02 26.91 4.89
N GLY A 128 33.41 27.28 6.12
CA GLY A 128 32.87 28.47 6.78
C GLY A 128 32.93 28.50 8.30
N GLN A 129 33.59 27.55 8.98
CA GLN A 129 33.78 27.63 10.43
C GLN A 129 35.26 27.56 10.83
N ASP A 130 36.09 28.34 10.15
CA ASP A 130 37.42 28.67 10.65
C ASP A 130 37.49 30.17 10.97
N GLY A 131 37.48 30.45 12.28
CA GLY A 131 38.19 31.56 12.89
C GLY A 131 37.78 33.00 12.56
N SER A 132 36.75 33.52 13.24
CA SER A 132 36.83 34.91 13.72
C SER A 132 36.96 34.90 15.24
N GLY A 133 38.13 34.43 15.68
CA GLY A 133 38.64 34.75 16.99
C GLY A 133 38.76 36.27 17.13
N THR A 134 38.35 36.74 18.29
CA THR A 134 38.39 38.11 18.74
C THR A 134 39.84 38.62 18.84
N ASP A 135 40.45 39.04 17.73
CA ASP A 135 41.74 39.73 17.77
C ASP A 135 41.54 41.26 17.73
N ASN A 136 41.47 41.80 18.94
CA ASN A 136 41.67 43.20 19.23
C ASN A 136 43.12 43.61 18.87
N ASN A 137 43.27 44.79 18.26
CA ASN A 137 44.51 45.60 18.14
C ASN A 137 45.60 45.20 17.12
N PHE A 138 45.42 45.57 15.86
CA PHE A 138 46.49 46.08 14.97
C PHE A 138 45.75 47.00 13.97
N TYR A 139 45.78 48.34 14.02
CA TYR A 139 46.91 49.25 13.88
C TYR A 139 46.58 50.62 14.51
N LYS A 140 47.38 51.05 15.50
CA LYS A 140 47.69 52.47 15.72
C LYS A 140 48.99 52.75 14.97
N SER A 141 48.97 53.64 13.97
CA SER A 141 50.04 54.62 13.81
C SER A 141 49.64 55.73 12.83
N ARG A 142 49.64 56.94 13.38
CA ARG A 142 49.92 58.26 12.78
C ARG A 142 50.26 58.29 11.27
N VAL A 143 49.50 59.09 10.53
CA VAL A 143 50.01 60.28 9.80
C VAL A 143 48.96 61.38 9.91
#